data_AF-A0A8E2EZU2-F1
#
_entry.id   AF-A0A8E2EZU2-F1
#
_cell.length_a   1.000
_cell.length_b   1.000
_cell.length_c   1.000
_cell.angle_alpha   90.00
_cell.angle_beta   90.00
_cell.angle_gamma   90.00
#
_symmetry.space_group_name_H-M   'P 1'
#
loop_
_entity.id
_entity.type
_entity.pdbx_description
1 polymer ?
#
loop_
_entity_poly.entity_id
_entity_poly.type
_entity_poly.pdbx_seq_one_letter_code
_entity_poly.pdbx_strand_id
1 'polypeptide(L)'
;VAEAANLWAQDVSAVSLFLTTASTLSGVDFTNQAASALESENDELVHKQILDNVLSGNPFVQAANNTLVEQGTFQAVVSLLQDMVSNGASRVGDVEAINNIRC
;
A
#
# COMPACT_ATOMS: atom_id res chain seq x y z
N VAL A 1 -10.40 16.46 -5.75
CA VAL A 1 -10.96 15.70 -4.59
C VAL A 1 -11.58 14.39 -5.05
N ALA A 2 -12.64 14.41 -5.86
CA ALA A 2 -13.25 13.17 -6.38
C ALA A 2 -12.24 12.32 -7.18
N GLU A 3 -11.42 12.95 -8.02
CA GLU A 3 -10.35 12.26 -8.76
C GLU A 3 -9.31 11.62 -7.83
N ALA A 4 -8.76 12.38 -6.89
CA ALA A 4 -7.79 11.86 -5.92
C ALA A 4 -8.37 10.72 -5.05
N ALA A 5 -9.66 10.77 -4.71
CA ALA A 5 -10.34 9.69 -3.99
C ALA A 5 -10.49 8.43 -4.85
N ASN A 6 -10.80 8.59 -6.14
CA ASN A 6 -10.91 7.48 -7.08
C ASN A 6 -9.54 6.85 -7.38
N LEU A 7 -8.49 7.65 -7.53
CA LEU A 7 -7.12 7.16 -7.73
C LEU A 7 -6.62 6.44 -6.47
N TRP A 8 -6.79 7.04 -5.29
CA TRP A 8 -6.45 6.39 -4.02
C TRP A 8 -7.15 5.03 -3.86
N ALA A 9 -8.44 4.93 -4.17
CA ALA A 9 -9.16 3.66 -4.10
C ALA A 9 -8.66 2.62 -5.12
N GLN A 10 -8.19 3.05 -6.30
CA GLN A 10 -7.57 2.16 -7.29
C GLN A 10 -6.24 1.62 -6.79
N ASP A 11 -5.41 2.47 -6.17
CA ASP A 11 -4.11 2.06 -5.63
C ASP A 11 -4.29 1.05 -4.47
N VAL A 12 -5.23 1.32 -3.55
CA VAL A 12 -5.62 0.37 -2.48
C VAL A 12 -6.05 -0.98 -3.04
N SER A 13 -6.82 -0.95 -4.13
CA SER A 13 -7.29 -2.17 -4.80
C SER A 13 -6.13 -2.96 -5.42
N ALA A 14 -5.16 -2.28 -6.04
CA ALA A 14 -3.99 -2.92 -6.63
C ALA A 14 -3.11 -3.61 -5.58
N VAL A 15 -2.82 -2.93 -4.46
CA VAL A 15 -2.08 -3.52 -3.33
C VAL A 15 -2.85 -4.72 -2.78
N SER A 16 -4.15 -4.58 -2.54
CA SER A 16 -5.00 -5.66 -2.02
C SER A 16 -5.07 -6.89 -2.94
N LEU A 17 -5.14 -6.66 -4.26
CA LEU A 17 -5.14 -7.72 -5.26
C LEU A 17 -3.83 -8.50 -5.25
N PHE A 18 -2.69 -7.80 -5.18
CA PHE A 18 -1.40 -8.45 -5.06
C PHE A 18 -1.32 -9.29 -3.78
N LEU A 19 -1.65 -8.72 -2.61
CA LEU A 19 -1.60 -9.45 -1.33
C LEU A 19 -2.47 -10.71 -1.34
N THR A 20 -3.63 -10.67 -2.01
CA THR A 20 -4.53 -11.82 -2.15
C THR A 20 -3.96 -12.92 -3.06
N THR A 21 -3.20 -12.54 -4.09
CA THR A 21 -2.73 -13.46 -5.14
C THR A 21 -1.28 -13.88 -4.98
N ALA A 22 -0.50 -13.20 -4.15
CA ALA A 22 0.95 -13.36 -4.00
C ALA A 22 1.40 -14.81 -3.75
N SER A 23 0.63 -15.59 -2.97
CA SER A 23 0.93 -17.01 -2.66
C SER A 23 0.84 -17.94 -3.87
N THR A 24 0.16 -17.50 -4.93
CA THR A 24 -0.02 -18.26 -6.18
C THR A 24 1.00 -17.89 -7.25
N LEU A 25 1.74 -16.80 -7.05
CA LEU A 25 2.72 -16.28 -8.01
C LEU A 25 4.10 -16.89 -7.74
N SER A 26 4.97 -16.87 -8.76
CA SER A 26 6.35 -17.33 -8.60
C SER A 26 7.30 -16.60 -9.56
N GLY A 27 8.60 -16.65 -9.27
CA GLY A 27 9.64 -16.11 -10.13
C GLY A 27 9.43 -14.65 -10.53
N VAL A 28 9.46 -14.39 -11.85
CA VAL A 28 9.32 -13.05 -12.42
C VAL A 28 7.93 -12.46 -12.25
N ASP A 29 6.88 -13.31 -12.26
CA ASP A 29 5.50 -12.83 -12.10
C ASP A 29 5.26 -12.29 -10.69
N PHE A 30 5.83 -12.94 -9.67
CA PHE A 30 5.78 -12.44 -8.30
C PHE A 30 6.47 -11.08 -8.18
N THR A 31 7.70 -10.95 -8.69
CA THR A 31 8.48 -9.71 -8.57
C THR A 31 7.86 -8.56 -9.35
N ASN A 32 7.30 -8.81 -10.54
CA ASN A 32 6.59 -7.81 -11.32
C ASN A 32 5.32 -7.31 -10.61
N GLN A 33 4.51 -8.21 -10.05
CA GLN A 33 3.31 -7.80 -9.32
C GLN A 33 3.64 -7.13 -7.98
N ALA A 34 4.70 -7.57 -7.28
CA ALA A 34 5.21 -6.88 -6.10
C ALA A 34 5.68 -5.45 -6.44
N ALA A 35 6.31 -5.25 -7.60
CA ALA A 35 6.75 -3.93 -8.06
C ALA A 35 5.56 -3.03 -8.40
N SER A 36 4.52 -3.57 -9.05
CA SER A 36 3.28 -2.82 -9.31
C SER A 36 2.58 -2.45 -8.00
N ALA A 37 2.51 -3.36 -7.03
CA ALA A 37 1.94 -3.07 -5.72
C ALA A 37 2.78 -2.01 -4.97
N LEU A 38 4.10 -2.06 -5.09
CA LEU A 38 4.99 -1.04 -4.51
C LEU A 38 4.77 0.33 -5.15
N GLU A 39 4.58 0.42 -6.45
CA GLU A 39 4.26 1.68 -7.14
C GLU A 39 2.91 2.24 -6.66
N SER A 40 1.87 1.41 -6.64
CA SER A 40 0.56 1.79 -6.09
C SER A 40 0.63 2.21 -4.62
N GLU A 41 1.42 1.52 -3.80
CA GLU A 41 1.65 1.95 -2.42
C GLU A 41 2.28 3.35 -2.42
N ASN A 42 3.31 3.66 -3.22
CA ASN A 42 3.87 5.02 -3.21
C ASN A 42 2.86 6.08 -3.68
N ASP A 43 2.04 5.77 -4.67
CA ASP A 43 1.01 6.67 -5.20
C ASP A 43 -0.14 6.92 -4.20
N GLU A 44 -0.51 5.91 -3.40
CA GLU A 44 -1.50 6.07 -2.34
C GLU A 44 -1.13 7.21 -1.39
N LEU A 45 0.16 7.39 -1.06
CA LEU A 45 0.61 8.45 -0.14
C LEU A 45 0.36 9.82 -0.74
N VAL A 46 0.64 9.97 -2.03
CA VAL A 46 0.47 11.22 -2.77
C VAL A 46 -1.02 11.57 -2.85
N HIS A 47 -1.87 10.62 -3.23
CA HIS A 47 -3.31 10.83 -3.31
C HIS A 47 -3.92 11.10 -1.93
N LYS A 48 -3.46 10.39 -0.89
CA LYS A 48 -3.84 10.64 0.49
C LYS A 48 -3.48 12.05 0.94
N GLN A 49 -2.26 12.53 0.68
CA GLN A 49 -1.87 13.90 1.02
C GLN A 49 -2.78 14.95 0.37
N ILE A 50 -3.20 14.73 -0.89
CA ILE A 50 -4.15 15.62 -1.57
C ILE A 50 -5.51 15.61 -0.86
N LEU A 51 -6.00 14.43 -0.46
CA LEU A 51 -7.28 14.29 0.26
C LEU A 51 -7.22 14.91 1.66
N ASP A 52 -6.13 14.68 2.40
CA ASP A 52 -5.93 15.17 3.76
C ASP A 52 -5.87 16.71 3.79
N ASN A 53 -5.22 17.34 2.81
CA ASN A 53 -5.22 18.80 2.67
C ASN A 53 -6.64 19.38 2.51
N VAL A 54 -7.47 18.71 1.71
CA VAL A 54 -8.84 19.14 1.41
C VAL A 54 -9.79 18.87 2.57
N LEU A 55 -9.60 17.74 3.26
CA LEU A 55 -10.47 17.25 4.33
C LEU A 55 -9.87 17.51 5.73
N SER A 56 -8.92 18.43 5.84
CA SER A 56 -8.14 18.69 7.04
C SER A 56 -8.97 19.03 8.28
N GLY A 57 -10.22 19.49 8.14
CA GLY A 57 -11.15 19.72 9.24
C GLY A 57 -11.94 18.49 9.71
N ASN A 58 -11.83 17.34 9.04
CA ASN A 58 -12.56 16.13 9.38
C ASN A 58 -11.77 15.27 10.39
N PRO A 59 -12.30 15.03 11.60
CA PRO A 59 -11.59 14.29 12.65
C PRO A 59 -11.31 12.82 12.26
N PHE A 60 -12.14 12.20 11.42
CA PHE A 60 -11.89 10.84 10.94
C PHE A 60 -10.69 10.78 9.98
N VAL A 61 -10.51 11.81 9.17
CA VAL A 61 -9.37 11.92 8.24
C VAL A 61 -8.07 12.19 9.01
N GLN A 62 -8.12 13.05 10.02
CA GLN A 62 -6.98 13.29 10.90
C GLN A 62 -6.55 12.02 11.65
N ALA A 63 -7.51 11.26 12.19
CA ALA A 63 -7.23 9.99 12.87
C ALA A 63 -6.60 8.96 11.91
N ALA A 64 -7.13 8.85 10.69
CA ALA A 64 -6.55 7.98 9.65
C ALA A 64 -5.13 8.42 9.26
N ASN A 65 -4.87 9.73 9.18
CA ASN A 65 -3.54 10.25 8.85
C ASN A 65 -2.49 9.94 9.95
N ASN A 66 -2.86 10.05 11.22
CA ASN A 66 -1.98 9.68 12.33
C ASN A 66 -1.56 8.19 12.23
N THR A 67 -2.51 7.28 12.01
CA THR A 67 -2.19 5.85 11.87
C THR A 67 -1.33 5.56 10.63
N LEU A 68 -1.64 6.17 9.49
CA LEU A 68 -0.94 5.83 8.24
C LEU A 68 0.45 6.47 8.15
N VAL A 69 0.57 7.75 8.50
CA VAL A 69 1.81 8.54 8.32
C VAL A 69 2.62 8.62 9.61
N GLU A 70 2.00 9.02 10.74
CA GLU A 70 2.74 9.28 11.97
C GLU A 70 3.18 7.98 12.68
N GLN A 71 2.33 6.93 12.64
CA GLN A 71 2.68 5.60 13.18
C GLN A 71 3.50 4.76 12.20
N GLY A 72 3.75 5.25 10.98
CA GLY A 72 4.68 4.64 10.04
C GLY A 72 4.17 3.39 9.31
N THR A 73 2.87 3.08 9.38
CA THR A 73 2.28 1.94 8.66
C THR A 73 2.61 1.97 7.17
N PHE A 74 2.54 3.14 6.55
CA PHE A 74 2.86 3.31 5.14
C PHE A 74 4.30 2.89 4.81
N GLN A 75 5.25 3.39 5.60
CA GLN A 75 6.67 3.09 5.39
C GLN A 75 6.98 1.61 5.63
N ALA A 76 6.27 0.97 6.57
CA ALA A 76 6.40 -0.45 6.81
C ALA A 76 5.92 -1.27 5.60
N VAL A 77 4.77 -0.94 5.00
CA VAL A 77 4.27 -1.61 3.79
C VAL A 77 5.24 -1.41 2.61
N VAL A 78 5.67 -0.17 2.37
CA VAL A 78 6.68 0.14 1.33
C VAL A 78 7.94 -0.71 1.50
N SER A 79 8.45 -0.81 2.72
CA SER A 79 9.68 -1.57 3.01
C SER A 79 9.50 -3.07 2.75
N LEU A 80 8.36 -3.65 3.13
CA LEU A 80 8.05 -5.06 2.92
C LEU A 80 7.84 -5.36 1.42
N LEU A 81 7.15 -4.50 0.68
CA LEU A 81 7.00 -4.62 -0.78
C LEU A 81 8.35 -4.48 -1.50
N GLN A 82 9.23 -3.58 -1.05
CA GLN A 82 10.61 -3.47 -1.56
C GLN A 82 11.44 -4.74 -1.32
N ASP A 83 11.28 -5.37 -0.15
CA ASP A 83 11.94 -6.64 0.17
C ASP A 83 11.46 -7.76 -0.78
N MET A 84 10.15 -7.83 -1.04
CA MET A 84 9.55 -8.74 -2.01
C MET A 84 10.03 -8.50 -3.45
N VAL A 85 10.16 -7.25 -3.88
CA VAL A 85 10.71 -6.92 -5.22
C VAL A 85 12.17 -7.36 -5.33
N SER A 86 12.96 -7.14 -4.28
CA SER A 86 14.41 -7.41 -4.29
C SER A 86 14.74 -8.89 -4.16
N ASN A 87 13.99 -9.63 -3.35
CA ASN A 87 14.27 -11.01 -2.97
C ASN A 87 13.26 -12.03 -3.53
N GLY A 88 12.23 -11.55 -4.25
CA GLY A 88 11.22 -12.35 -4.92
C GLY A 88 10.36 -13.19 -3.97
N ALA A 89 9.81 -14.29 -4.51
CA ALA A 89 8.85 -15.14 -3.80
C ALA A 89 9.39 -15.78 -2.50
N SER A 90 10.70 -15.71 -2.23
CA SER A 90 11.27 -16.09 -0.92
C SER A 90 10.72 -15.24 0.24
N ARG A 91 10.20 -14.05 -0.07
CA ARG A 91 9.58 -13.10 0.84
C ARG A 91 8.05 -13.11 0.83
N VAL A 92 7.42 -14.15 0.27
CA VAL A 92 5.95 -14.24 0.28
C VAL A 92 5.34 -14.19 1.70
N GLY A 93 6.09 -14.57 2.72
CA GLY A 93 5.67 -14.43 4.13
C GLY A 93 5.46 -12.98 4.59
N ASP A 94 6.06 -12.00 3.92
CA ASP A 94 5.89 -10.58 4.25
C ASP A 94 4.45 -10.10 3.94
N VAL A 95 3.67 -10.86 3.16
CA VAL A 95 2.24 -10.59 2.90
C VAL A 95 1.43 -10.61 4.20
N GLU A 96 1.71 -11.55 5.09
CA GLU A 96 1.03 -11.65 6.38
C GLU A 96 1.37 -10.45 7.28
N ALA A 97 2.63 -10.01 7.25
CA ALA A 97 3.06 -8.82 7.96
C ALA A 97 2.33 -7.56 7.45
N ILE A 98 2.19 -7.40 6.13
CA ILE A 98 1.43 -6.31 5.52
C ILE A 98 -0.05 -6.37 5.95
N ASN A 99 -0.68 -7.54 5.87
CA ASN A 99 -2.09 -7.68 6.24
C ASN A 99 -2.35 -7.32 7.70
N ASN A 100 -1.43 -7.65 8.62
CA ASN A 100 -1.57 -7.32 10.04
C ASN A 100 -1.43 -5.82 10.37
N ILE A 101 -0.87 -5.01 9.46
CA ILE A 101 -0.70 -3.56 9.67
C ILE A 101 -1.66 -2.71 8.83
N ARG A 102 -2.15 -3.24 7.70
CA ARG A 102 -3.10 -2.56 6.80
C ARG A 102 -4.57 -2.91 7.08
N CYS A 103 -4.88 -4.10 7.58
CA CYS A 103 -6.24 -4.63 7.75
C CYS A 103 -6.61 -4.85 9.23
#